data_AF-A0A497P6L9-F1
#
_entry.id   AF-A0A497P6L9-F1
#
_cell.length_a   1.000
_cell.length_b   1.000
_cell.length_c   1.000
_cell.angle_alpha   90.00
_cell.angle_beta   90.00
_cell.angle_gamma   90.00
#
_symmetry.space_group_name_H-M   'P 1'
#
loop_
_entity.id
_entity.type
_entity.pdbx_description
1 polymer ?
#
loop_
_entity_poly.entity_id
_entity_poly.type
_entity_poly.pdbx_seq_one_letter_code
_entity_poly.pdbx_strand_id
1 'polypeptide(L)'
;MSQKARNAEGVLIVDTHMSIKTVDGYLAGLPFPVLQLLKPTVFVLVEAEPREVLSRRFRDRTRKRDKALESEIMEEFLFSRFMAAACSVLTGASVKIVKNPSGKQVEAAKEILKLLRGEM
;
A
#
# COMPACT_ATOMS: atom_id res chain seq x y z
N MET A 1 12.60 13.82 4.86
CA MET A 1 11.80 14.30 3.70
C MET A 1 12.57 15.45 3.05
N SER A 2 12.77 15.45 1.74
CA SER A 2 13.57 16.50 1.08
C SER A 2 12.83 17.84 1.09
N GLN A 3 13.56 18.96 1.11
CA GLN A 3 12.99 20.32 1.05
C GLN A 3 12.03 20.49 -0.14
N LYS A 4 12.32 19.82 -1.26
CA LYS A 4 11.48 19.83 -2.48
C LYS A 4 10.09 19.25 -2.27
N ALA A 5 9.95 18.18 -1.49
CA ALA A 5 8.64 17.55 -1.26
C ALA A 5 7.75 18.38 -0.32
N ARG A 6 8.35 19.20 0.56
CA ARG A 6 7.60 20.12 1.44
C ARG A 6 7.07 21.35 0.70
N ASN A 7 7.77 21.78 -0.34
CA ASN A 7 7.43 22.98 -1.10
C ASN A 7 6.63 22.67 -2.37
N ALA A 8 6.26 21.41 -2.59
CA ALA A 8 5.43 21.01 -3.72
C ALA A 8 3.99 21.41 -3.44
N GLU A 9 3.40 22.20 -4.33
CA GLU A 9 1.97 22.47 -4.33
C GLU A 9 1.22 21.27 -4.92
N GLY A 10 0.11 20.87 -4.28
CA GLY A 10 -0.73 19.77 -4.74
C GLY A 10 -0.72 18.54 -3.83
N VAL A 11 -1.08 17.39 -4.41
CA VAL A 11 -1.16 16.11 -3.68
C VAL A 11 0.17 15.37 -3.77
N LEU A 12 0.78 15.08 -2.62
CA LEU A 12 1.94 14.22 -2.54
C LEU A 12 1.51 12.75 -2.42
N ILE A 13 1.92 11.93 -3.39
CA ILE A 13 1.74 10.48 -3.36
C ILE A 13 3.06 9.83 -2.94
N VAL A 14 3.00 8.98 -1.92
CA VAL A 14 4.13 8.18 -1.45
C VAL A 14 3.83 6.72 -1.74
N ASP A 15 4.54 6.14 -2.71
CA ASP A 15 4.50 4.70 -2.98
C ASP A 15 5.42 3.99 -1.99
N THR A 16 4.83 3.16 -1.14
CA THR A 16 5.51 2.44 -0.07
C THR A 16 4.73 1.20 0.32
N HIS A 17 5.33 0.36 1.16
CA HIS A 17 4.66 -0.79 1.75
C HIS A 17 4.13 -0.43 3.14
N MET A 18 2.96 -0.95 3.53
CA MET A 18 2.49 -0.86 4.91
C MET A 18 3.25 -1.82 5.81
N SER A 19 3.39 -3.07 5.36
CA SER A 19 4.21 -4.10 6.01
C SER A 19 5.17 -4.69 4.98
N ILE A 20 6.37 -5.02 5.43
CA ILE A 20 7.38 -5.70 4.63
C ILE A 20 7.67 -7.03 5.32
N LYS A 21 7.40 -8.16 4.64
CA LYS A 21 7.79 -9.49 5.12
C LYS A 21 9.30 -9.61 5.01
N THR A 22 9.95 -9.88 6.13
CA THR A 22 11.39 -10.13 6.26
C THR A 22 11.63 -11.52 6.84
N VAL A 23 12.90 -11.95 6.91
CA VAL A 23 13.27 -13.22 7.54
C VAL A 23 12.91 -13.27 9.03
N ASP A 24 12.89 -12.12 9.71
CA ASP A 24 12.64 -12.00 11.15
C ASP A 24 11.17 -11.65 11.48
N GLY A 25 10.29 -11.58 10.48
CA GLY A 25 8.88 -11.23 10.63
C GLY A 25 8.47 -10.00 9.81
N TYR A 26 7.40 -9.32 10.24
CA TYR A 26 6.84 -8.17 9.52
C TYR A 26 7.41 -6.84 10.03
N LEU A 27 8.15 -6.15 9.17
CA LEU A 27 8.64 -4.80 9.44
C LEU A 27 7.58 -3.76 9.08
N ALA A 28 7.35 -2.79 9.97
CA ALA A 28 6.46 -1.67 9.70
C ALA A 28 7.10 -0.73 8.67
N GLY A 29 6.42 -0.52 7.54
CA GLY A 29 6.91 0.39 6.49
C GLY A 29 6.73 1.86 6.83
N LEU A 30 5.84 2.18 7.79
CA LEU A 30 5.59 3.54 8.27
C LEU A 30 5.67 3.58 9.81
N PRO A 31 6.88 3.54 10.40
CA PRO A 31 7.04 3.68 11.84
C PRO A 31 6.65 5.09 12.30
N PHE A 32 6.34 5.23 13.59
CA PHE A 32 5.79 6.48 14.15
C PHE A 32 6.58 7.75 13.80
N PRO A 33 7.93 7.80 13.87
CA PRO A 33 8.67 9.00 13.49
C PRO A 33 8.46 9.41 12.02
N VAL A 34 8.26 8.43 11.13
CA VAL A 34 7.97 8.68 9.72
C VAL A 34 6.56 9.23 9.56
N LEU A 35 5.57 8.66 10.26
CA LEU A 35 4.19 9.16 10.26
C LEU A 35 4.10 10.62 10.73
N GLN A 36 4.83 10.99 11.78
CA GLN A 36 4.86 12.36 12.30
C GLN A 36 5.41 13.37 11.28
N LEU A 37 6.37 12.93 10.44
CA LEU A 37 6.96 13.76 9.39
C LEU A 37 6.07 13.86 8.15
N LEU A 38 5.46 12.74 7.74
CA LEU A 38 4.64 12.68 6.53
C LEU A 38 3.25 13.29 6.71
N LYS A 39 2.65 13.14 7.91
CA LYS A 39 1.29 13.57 8.22
C LYS A 39 0.28 13.18 7.12
N PRO A 40 0.14 11.87 6.83
CA PRO A 40 -0.74 11.41 5.76
C PRO A 40 -2.20 11.78 6.08
N THR A 41 -2.98 12.07 5.04
CA THR A 41 -4.43 12.30 5.13
C THR A 41 -5.24 11.06 4.76
N VAL A 42 -4.66 10.17 3.94
CA VAL A 42 -5.28 8.92 3.51
C VAL A 42 -4.22 7.84 3.30
N PHE A 43 -4.54 6.61 3.67
CA PHE A 43 -3.80 5.41 3.33
C PHE A 43 -4.57 4.63 2.25
N VAL A 44 -3.90 4.27 1.16
CA VAL A 44 -4.50 3.51 0.07
C VAL A 44 -3.85 2.13 -0.01
N LEU A 45 -4.63 1.08 0.24
CA LEU A 45 -4.19 -0.31 0.11
C LEU A 45 -4.65 -0.84 -1.25
N VAL A 46 -3.69 -0.99 -2.17
CA VAL A 46 -3.96 -1.57 -3.48
C VAL A 46 -3.87 -3.10 -3.39
N GLU A 47 -5.00 -3.77 -3.58
CA GLU A 47 -5.11 -5.22 -3.44
C GLU A 47 -5.67 -5.89 -4.70
N ALA A 48 -5.38 -7.18 -4.87
CA ALA A 48 -6.02 -8.03 -5.88
C ALA A 48 -6.32 -9.39 -5.26
N GLU A 49 -6.94 -10.31 -6.00
CA GLU A 49 -7.10 -11.67 -5.50
C GLU A 49 -5.73 -12.33 -5.27
N PRO A 50 -5.52 -13.06 -4.15
CA PRO A 50 -4.24 -13.70 -3.84
C PRO A 50 -3.70 -14.57 -4.98
N ARG A 51 -4.59 -15.32 -5.66
CA ARG A 51 -4.25 -16.11 -6.86
C ARG A 51 -3.73 -15.27 -8.02
N GLU A 52 -4.34 -14.11 -8.26
CA GLU A 52 -3.88 -13.21 -9.31
C GLU A 52 -2.50 -12.64 -8.99
N VAL A 53 -2.28 -12.25 -7.73
CA VAL A 53 -0.98 -11.76 -7.28
C VAL A 53 0.08 -12.85 -7.43
N LEU A 54 -0.25 -14.08 -7.04
CA LEU A 54 0.65 -15.21 -7.22
C LEU A 54 0.99 -15.43 -8.70
N SER A 55 -0.02 -15.42 -9.57
CA SER A 55 0.17 -15.54 -11.03
C SER A 55 1.06 -14.43 -11.59
N ARG A 56 0.87 -13.18 -11.14
CA ARG A 56 1.73 -12.04 -11.53
C ARG A 56 3.16 -12.22 -11.04
N ARG A 57 3.36 -12.66 -9.78
CA ARG A 57 4.68 -12.94 -9.20
C ARG A 57 5.42 -14.03 -9.97
N PHE A 58 4.74 -15.10 -10.41
CA PHE A 58 5.35 -16.15 -11.23
C PHE A 58 5.81 -15.67 -12.61
N ARG A 59 5.08 -14.73 -13.22
CA ARG A 59 5.42 -14.18 -14.55
C ARG A 59 6.55 -13.15 -14.50
N ASP A 60 6.77 -12.53 -13.33
CA ASP A 60 7.80 -11.51 -13.14
C ASP A 60 9.19 -12.13 -12.95
N ARG A 61 9.93 -12.25 -14.06
CA ARG A 61 11.28 -12.83 -14.09
C ARG A 61 12.37 -11.96 -13.45
N THR A 62 12.07 -10.70 -13.14
CA THR A 62 13.06 -9.76 -12.58
C THR A 62 13.26 -9.93 -11.08
N ARG A 63 12.33 -10.66 -10.41
CA ARG A 63 12.35 -10.86 -8.96
C ARG A 63 12.38 -12.35 -8.63
N LYS A 64 13.55 -12.87 -8.23
CA LYS A 64 13.64 -14.20 -7.60
C LYS A 64 12.99 -14.12 -6.23
N ARG A 65 11.81 -14.72 -6.08
CA ARG A 65 11.18 -14.96 -4.79
C ARG A 65 10.98 -16.45 -4.65
N ASP A 66 11.16 -16.97 -3.43
CA ASP A 66 10.82 -18.34 -3.12
C ASP A 66 9.34 -18.61 -3.44
N LYS A 67 8.96 -19.89 -3.58
CA LYS A 67 7.59 -20.31 -3.91
C LYS A 67 6.60 -19.75 -2.88
N ALA A 68 6.10 -18.54 -3.12
CA ALA A 68 5.10 -17.93 -2.28
C ALA A 68 3.82 -18.74 -2.40
N LEU A 69 3.23 -19.15 -1.28
CA LEU A 69 1.92 -19.79 -1.28
C LEU A 69 0.83 -18.71 -1.32
N GLU A 70 -0.35 -19.07 -1.83
CA GLU A 70 -1.53 -18.19 -1.82
C GLU A 70 -1.86 -17.71 -0.39
N SER A 71 -1.70 -18.61 0.60
CA SER A 71 -1.89 -18.32 2.02
C SER A 71 -0.93 -17.25 2.56
N GLU A 72 0.31 -17.20 2.07
CA GLU A 72 1.27 -16.18 2.50
C GLU A 72 0.91 -14.79 1.95
N ILE A 73 0.36 -14.73 0.74
CA ILE A 73 -0.13 -13.48 0.16
C ILE A 73 -1.34 -12.97 0.95
N MET A 74 -2.24 -13.88 1.35
CA MET A 74 -3.36 -13.54 2.23
C MET A 74 -2.88 -12.99 3.57
N GLU A 75 -1.86 -13.61 4.16
CA GLU A 75 -1.25 -13.15 5.41
C GLU A 75 -0.61 -11.76 5.26
N GLU A 76 0.17 -11.53 4.19
CA GLU A 76 0.76 -10.23 3.87
C GLU A 76 -0.30 -9.12 3.75
N PHE A 77 -1.44 -9.41 3.11
CA PHE A 77 -2.56 -8.49 3.02
C PHE A 77 -3.18 -8.19 4.39
N LEU A 78 -3.40 -9.22 5.18
CA LEU A 78 -3.99 -9.06 6.51
C LEU A 78 -3.11 -8.19 7.41
N PHE A 79 -1.79 -8.45 7.44
CA PHE A 79 -0.84 -7.61 8.17
C PHE A 79 -0.80 -6.17 7.65
N SER A 80 -0.84 -5.97 6.33
CA SER A 80 -0.89 -4.62 5.74
C SER A 80 -2.13 -3.86 6.19
N ARG A 81 -3.30 -4.52 6.25
CA ARG A 81 -4.55 -3.92 6.76
C ARG A 81 -4.46 -3.56 8.23
N PHE A 82 -3.91 -4.43 9.07
CA PHE A 82 -3.73 -4.15 10.49
C PHE A 82 -2.78 -2.97 10.73
N MET A 83 -1.66 -2.91 10.02
CA MET A 83 -0.75 -1.78 10.11
C MET A 83 -1.40 -0.48 9.62
N ALA A 84 -2.20 -0.54 8.55
CA ALA A 84 -2.92 0.64 8.06
C ALA A 84 -3.96 1.14 9.07
N ALA A 85 -4.70 0.23 9.70
CA ALA A 85 -5.63 0.56 10.77
C ALA A 85 -4.91 1.19 11.98
N ALA A 86 -3.77 0.64 12.40
CA ALA A 86 -2.97 1.22 13.48
C ALA A 86 -2.45 2.62 13.12
N CYS A 87 -1.95 2.81 11.90
CA CYS A 87 -1.50 4.13 11.43
C CYS A 87 -2.68 5.12 11.39
N SER A 88 -3.85 4.68 10.94
CA SER A 88 -5.09 5.47 10.92
C SER A 88 -5.49 5.94 12.31
N VAL A 89 -5.43 5.07 13.32
CA VAL A 89 -5.67 5.46 14.73
C VAL A 89 -4.67 6.52 15.19
N LEU A 90 -3.40 6.40 14.81
CA LEU A 90 -2.34 7.32 15.24
C LEU A 90 -2.38 8.68 14.55
N THR A 91 -2.83 8.75 13.29
CA THR A 91 -2.78 9.98 12.49
C THR A 91 -4.15 10.62 12.24
N GLY A 92 -5.25 9.89 12.47
CA GLY A 92 -6.60 10.29 12.07
C GLY A 92 -6.88 10.17 10.57
N ALA A 93 -5.93 9.65 9.77
CA ALA A 93 -6.10 9.46 8.33
C ALA A 93 -7.07 8.31 8.04
N SER A 94 -7.84 8.41 6.96
CA SER A 94 -8.70 7.32 6.52
C SER A 94 -7.91 6.20 5.83
N VAL A 95 -8.46 4.99 5.80
CA VAL A 95 -7.90 3.85 5.06
C VAL A 95 -8.88 3.45 3.96
N LYS A 96 -8.41 3.37 2.73
CA LYS A 96 -9.19 2.90 1.58
C LYS A 96 -8.51 1.70 0.94
N ILE A 97 -9.24 0.61 0.78
CA ILE A 97 -8.81 -0.51 -0.05
C ILE A 97 -9.31 -0.27 -1.48
N VAL A 98 -8.40 -0.33 -2.45
CA VAL A 98 -8.71 -0.23 -3.88
C VAL A 98 -8.34 -1.54 -4.54
N LYS A 99 -9.30 -2.15 -5.23
CA LYS A 99 -9.07 -3.43 -5.93
C LYS A 99 -8.45 -3.19 -7.30
N ASN A 100 -7.40 -3.93 -7.61
CA ASN A 100 -6.68 -3.89 -8.88
C ASN A 100 -6.62 -5.29 -9.52
N PRO A 101 -7.77 -5.81 -10.00
CA PRO A 101 -7.80 -7.07 -10.74
C PRO A 101 -7.04 -6.96 -12.06
N SER A 102 -6.71 -8.12 -12.65
CA SER A 102 -5.81 -8.19 -13.80
C SER A 102 -6.42 -7.48 -15.01
N GLY A 103 -5.67 -6.54 -15.58
CA GLY A 103 -6.14 -5.72 -16.72
C GLY A 103 -7.03 -4.54 -16.34
N LYS A 104 -7.20 -4.26 -15.04
CA LYS A 104 -8.04 -3.16 -14.50
C LYS A 104 -7.26 -2.06 -13.80
N GLN A 105 -6.00 -1.87 -14.19
CA GLN A 105 -5.09 -0.91 -13.55
C GLN A 105 -5.56 0.53 -13.73
N VAL A 106 -6.16 0.84 -14.89
CA VAL A 106 -6.68 2.17 -15.19
C VAL A 106 -7.91 2.47 -14.33
N GLU A 107 -8.79 1.50 -14.13
CA GLU A 107 -9.96 1.64 -13.26
C GLU A 107 -9.56 1.84 -11.80
N ALA A 108 -8.60 1.06 -11.30
CA ALA A 108 -8.04 1.25 -9.96
C ALA A 108 -7.43 2.65 -9.79
N ALA A 109 -6.66 3.13 -10.78
CA ALA A 109 -6.08 4.47 -10.75
C ALA A 109 -7.17 5.57 -10.77
N LYS A 110 -8.25 5.38 -11.53
CA LYS A 110 -9.39 6.30 -11.55
C LYS A 110 -10.12 6.35 -10.21
N GLU A 111 -10.26 5.23 -9.51
CA GLU A 111 -10.84 5.19 -8.17
C GLU A 111 -9.99 6.00 -7.18
N ILE A 112 -8.67 5.82 -7.20
CA ILE A 112 -7.74 6.60 -6.38
C ILE A 112 -7.84 8.09 -6.73
N LEU A 113 -7.93 8.44 -8.01
CA LEU A 113 -8.05 9.84 -8.43
C LEU A 113 -9.33 10.50 -7.90
N LYS A 114 -10.47 9.79 -7.94
CA LYS A 114 -11.75 10.28 -7.37
C LYS A 114 -11.64 10.52 -5.87
N LEU A 115 -11.02 9.58 -5.15
CA LEU A 115 -10.72 9.72 -3.71
C LEU A 115 -9.90 10.99 -3.44
N LEU A 116 -8.84 11.22 -4.19
CA LEU A 116 -7.95 12.37 -3.99
C LEU A 116 -8.62 13.72 -4.34
N ARG A 117 -9.64 13.71 -5.20
CA ARG A 117 -10.44 14.90 -5.54
C ARG A 117 -11.64 15.14 -4.62
N GLY A 118 -11.94 14.22 -3.69
CA GLY A 118 -13.13 14.29 -2.85
C GLY A 118 -14.44 14.03 -3.61
N GLU A 119 -14.37 13.30 -4.73
CA GLU A 119 -15.51 12.97 -5.61
C GLU A 119 -16.10 11.58 -5.33
N MET A 120 -15.81 11.01 -4.16
CA MET A 120 -16.37 9.71 -3.76
C MET A 120 -17.71 9.85 -3.06
#